data_AF-A6J161-F1
#
_entry.id   AF-A6J161-F1
#
_cell.length_a   1.000
_cell.length_b   1.000
_cell.length_c   1.000
_cell.angle_alpha   90.00
_cell.angle_beta   90.00
_cell.angle_gamma   90.00
#
_symmetry.space_group_name_H-M   'P 1'
#
loop_
_entity.id
_entity.type
_entity.pdbx_description
1 polymer ?
#
loop_
_entity_poly.entity_id
_entity_poly.type
_entity_poly.pdbx_seq_one_letter_code
_entity_poly.pdbx_strand_id
1 'polypeptide(L)'
;MSSEEVRHRAESSEARAAAVSDIQELMRRKEEIEAQIKANYDVLESQKGIGMNEPLVDCEGYPRADVDLYQVRTARHNIICLQNDHKALMKQVEEALHQLHARDKEKQARDMAEAREEAMNRRLASDSPALPKAFARVNSISPGSPASIAVILLTPPNLLLAVP
;
A
#
# COMPACT_ATOMS: atom_id res chain seq x y z
N MET A 1 14.29 20.32 4.45
CA MET A 1 14.14 19.17 3.54
C MET A 1 15.53 18.78 3.09
N SER A 2 16.07 17.73 3.69
CA SER A 2 17.45 17.28 3.43
C SER A 2 17.50 16.59 2.07
N SER A 3 18.59 16.75 1.32
CA SER A 3 18.79 16.10 0.01
C SER A 3 18.66 14.57 0.04
N GLU A 4 18.76 13.96 1.23
CA GLU A 4 18.58 12.52 1.45
C GLU A 4 17.11 12.07 1.44
N GLU A 5 16.19 12.88 1.96
CA GLU A 5 14.75 12.58 1.98
C GLU A 5 14.15 12.54 0.57
N VAL A 6 14.63 13.44 -0.31
CA VAL A 6 14.19 13.52 -1.70
C VAL A 6 14.63 12.29 -2.49
N ARG A 7 15.85 11.79 -2.25
CA ARG A 7 16.38 10.58 -2.88
C ARG A 7 15.58 9.34 -2.46
N HIS A 8 15.36 9.18 -1.16
CA HIS A 8 14.63 8.01 -0.63
C HIS A 8 13.16 7.98 -1.09
N ARG A 9 12.54 9.15 -1.31
CA ARG A 9 11.18 9.27 -1.84
C ARG A 9 11.11 8.95 -3.34
N ALA A 10 12.13 9.31 -4.13
CA ALA A 10 12.24 8.94 -5.54
C ALA A 10 12.46 7.43 -5.71
N GLU A 11 13.39 6.84 -4.95
CA GLU A 11 13.66 5.39 -4.97
C GLU A 11 12.43 4.56 -4.58
N SER A 12 11.65 5.00 -3.57
CA SER A 12 10.39 4.37 -3.18
C SER A 12 9.33 4.43 -4.30
N SER A 13 9.30 5.52 -5.08
CA SER A 13 8.37 5.67 -6.20
C SER A 13 8.74 4.78 -7.38
N GLU A 14 10.02 4.68 -7.72
CA GLU A 14 10.52 3.80 -8.78
C GLU A 14 10.31 2.33 -8.43
N ALA A 15 10.59 1.92 -7.19
CA ALA A 15 10.33 0.56 -6.72
C ALA A 15 8.83 0.19 -6.78
N ARG A 16 7.95 1.17 -6.54
CA ARG A 16 6.50 0.99 -6.69
C ARG A 16 6.10 0.83 -8.16
N ALA A 17 6.66 1.64 -9.05
CA ALA A 17 6.41 1.53 -10.49
C ALA A 17 6.89 0.20 -11.06
N ALA A 18 8.08 -0.27 -10.65
CA ALA A 18 8.61 -1.57 -11.02
C ALA A 18 7.68 -2.71 -10.54
N ALA A 19 7.27 -2.71 -9.27
CA ALA A 19 6.36 -3.72 -8.73
C ALA A 19 5.00 -3.74 -9.45
N VAL A 20 4.47 -2.58 -9.84
CA VAL A 20 3.23 -2.51 -10.64
C VAL A 20 3.45 -3.08 -12.06
N SER A 21 4.60 -2.80 -12.68
CA SER A 21 4.97 -3.40 -13.98
C SER A 21 5.08 -4.92 -13.88
N ASP A 22 5.74 -5.43 -12.86
CA ASP A 22 5.89 -6.88 -12.62
C ASP A 22 4.51 -7.55 -12.47
N ILE A 23 3.58 -6.93 -11.73
CA ILE A 23 2.21 -7.43 -11.59
C ILE A 23 1.49 -7.44 -12.95
N GLN A 24 1.65 -6.40 -13.77
CA GLN A 24 1.05 -6.37 -15.12
C GLN A 24 1.61 -7.46 -16.03
N GLU A 25 2.92 -7.73 -15.98
CA GLU A 25 3.54 -8.81 -16.71
C GLU A 25 3.03 -10.18 -16.25
N LEU A 26 2.89 -10.39 -14.94
CA LEU A 26 2.29 -11.60 -14.39
C LEU A 26 0.85 -11.78 -14.89
N MET A 27 0.03 -10.72 -14.90
CA MET A 27 -1.34 -10.77 -15.43
C MET A 27 -1.36 -11.14 -16.92
N ARG A 28 -0.49 -10.55 -17.73
CA ARG A 28 -0.38 -10.89 -19.16
C ARG A 28 -0.01 -12.37 -19.35
N ARG A 29 0.95 -12.87 -18.56
CA ARG A 29 1.37 -14.27 -18.63
C ARG A 29 0.25 -15.23 -18.16
N LYS A 30 -0.57 -14.82 -17.18
CA LYS A 30 -1.78 -15.55 -16.78
C LYS A 30 -2.74 -15.71 -17.96
N GLU A 31 -3.04 -14.62 -18.67
CA GLU A 31 -3.94 -14.65 -19.83
C GLU A 31 -3.41 -15.55 -20.95
N GLU A 32 -2.10 -15.54 -21.18
CA GLU A 32 -1.45 -16.42 -22.15
C GLU A 32 -1.57 -17.89 -21.76
N ILE A 33 -1.33 -18.23 -20.49
CA ILE A 33 -1.51 -19.61 -19.99
C ILE A 33 -2.99 -20.03 -20.11
N GLU A 34 -3.93 -19.16 -19.77
CA GLU A 34 -5.37 -19.45 -19.88
C GLU A 34 -5.79 -19.68 -21.34
N ALA A 35 -5.26 -18.88 -22.27
CA ALA A 35 -5.48 -19.08 -23.70
C ALA A 35 -4.89 -20.42 -24.19
N GLN A 36 -3.69 -20.79 -23.74
CA GLN A 36 -3.08 -22.08 -24.07
C GLN A 36 -3.87 -23.26 -23.49
N ILE A 37 -4.33 -23.16 -22.24
CA ILE A 37 -5.20 -24.17 -21.62
C ILE A 37 -6.46 -24.35 -22.46
N LYS A 38 -7.13 -23.25 -22.82
CA LYS A 38 -8.33 -23.29 -23.66
C LYS A 38 -8.06 -23.97 -25.00
N ALA A 39 -6.98 -23.58 -25.69
CA ALA A 39 -6.63 -24.20 -26.97
C ALA A 39 -6.39 -25.73 -26.85
N ASN A 40 -5.77 -26.21 -25.77
CA ASN A 40 -5.61 -27.64 -25.55
C ASN A 40 -6.94 -28.34 -25.22
N TYR A 41 -7.86 -27.67 -24.52
CA TYR A 41 -9.22 -28.19 -24.31
C TYR A 41 -10.01 -28.28 -25.63
N ASP A 42 -9.91 -27.28 -26.50
CA ASP A 42 -10.54 -27.30 -27.82
C ASP A 42 -10.02 -28.48 -28.66
N VAL A 43 -8.70 -28.78 -28.58
CA VAL A 43 -8.11 -29.98 -29.19
C VAL A 43 -8.71 -31.26 -28.60
N LEU A 44 -8.90 -31.35 -27.29
CA LEU A 44 -9.54 -32.52 -26.68
C LEU A 44 -11.01 -32.67 -27.09
N GLU A 45 -11.77 -31.58 -27.15
CA GLU A 45 -13.18 -31.59 -27.55
C GLU A 45 -13.36 -31.99 -29.03
N SER A 46 -12.38 -31.66 -29.87
CA SER A 46 -12.35 -32.13 -31.26
C SER A 46 -12.24 -33.66 -31.38
N GLN A 47 -11.70 -34.32 -30.35
CA GLN A 47 -11.60 -35.78 -30.29
C GLN A 47 -12.90 -36.34 -29.71
N LYS A 48 -13.54 -37.26 -30.45
CA LYS A 48 -14.86 -37.84 -30.15
C LYS A 48 -15.02 -38.24 -28.67
N GLY A 49 -15.61 -37.37 -27.86
CA GLY A 49 -16.08 -37.68 -26.50
C GLY A 49 -15.00 -38.09 -25.50
N ILE A 50 -13.73 -37.76 -25.73
CA ILE A 50 -12.63 -38.05 -24.79
C ILE A 50 -12.25 -36.77 -24.05
N GLY A 51 -12.73 -36.63 -22.82
CA GLY A 51 -12.36 -35.53 -21.92
C GLY A 51 -10.99 -35.76 -21.26
N MET A 52 -10.76 -35.16 -20.09
CA MET A 52 -9.48 -35.30 -19.38
C MET A 52 -9.30 -36.65 -18.68
N ASN A 53 -10.40 -37.34 -18.31
CA ASN A 53 -10.35 -38.49 -17.40
C ASN A 53 -10.85 -39.80 -18.05
N GLU A 54 -11.33 -39.71 -19.28
CA GLU A 54 -11.94 -40.81 -20.00
C GLU A 54 -10.89 -41.87 -20.39
N PRO A 55 -11.27 -43.15 -20.41
CA PRO A 55 -10.38 -44.25 -20.77
C PRO A 55 -9.99 -44.19 -22.25
N LEU A 56 -8.70 -44.33 -22.51
CA LEU A 56 -8.10 -44.38 -23.85
C LEU A 56 -8.15 -45.79 -24.49
N VAL A 57 -8.74 -46.73 -23.78
CA VAL A 57 -8.90 -48.12 -24.21
C VAL A 57 -10.37 -48.43 -24.44
N ASP A 58 -10.63 -49.41 -25.29
CA ASP A 58 -11.95 -49.96 -25.50
C ASP A 58 -12.32 -50.98 -24.40
N CYS A 59 -13.48 -51.62 -24.55
CA CYS A 59 -14.01 -52.60 -23.61
C CYS A 59 -13.18 -53.90 -23.55
N GLU A 60 -12.36 -54.16 -24.56
CA GLU A 60 -11.51 -55.35 -24.67
C GLU A 60 -10.07 -55.06 -24.18
N GLY A 61 -9.76 -53.80 -23.87
CA GLY A 61 -8.46 -53.35 -23.36
C GLY A 61 -7.48 -52.95 -24.45
N TYR A 62 -7.92 -52.80 -25.69
CA TYR A 62 -7.08 -52.35 -26.81
C TYR A 62 -7.12 -50.82 -26.96
N PRO A 63 -6.06 -50.21 -27.53
CA PRO A 63 -6.03 -48.79 -27.83
C PRO A 63 -7.17 -48.43 -28.80
N ARG A 64 -7.96 -47.42 -28.45
CA ARG A 64 -9.04 -46.93 -29.31
C ARG A 64 -8.49 -46.42 -30.65
N ALA A 65 -9.00 -46.99 -31.75
CA ALA A 65 -8.62 -46.60 -33.11
C ALA A 65 -9.44 -45.42 -33.66
N ASP A 66 -10.53 -45.05 -32.98
CA ASP A 66 -11.43 -43.95 -33.35
C ASP A 66 -10.93 -42.56 -32.97
N VAL A 67 -9.84 -42.48 -32.21
CA VAL A 67 -9.25 -41.25 -31.66
C VAL A 67 -7.75 -41.25 -31.77
N ASP A 68 -7.17 -40.06 -31.92
CA ASP A 68 -5.71 -39.90 -31.88
C ASP A 68 -5.23 -39.86 -30.43
N LEU A 69 -4.82 -41.04 -29.93
CA LEU A 69 -4.30 -41.22 -28.58
C LEU A 69 -3.06 -40.36 -28.29
N TYR A 70 -2.24 -40.10 -29.30
CA TYR A 70 -1.02 -39.30 -29.13
C TYR A 70 -1.38 -37.84 -28.88
N GLN A 71 -2.30 -37.29 -29.68
CA GLN A 71 -2.80 -35.92 -29.47
C GLN A 71 -3.52 -35.79 -28.14
N VAL A 72 -4.40 -36.73 -27.79
CA VAL A 72 -5.11 -36.69 -26.50
C VAL A 72 -4.14 -36.74 -25.33
N ARG A 73 -3.16 -37.64 -25.35
CA ARG A 73 -2.19 -37.77 -24.26
C ARG A 73 -1.33 -36.51 -24.11
N THR A 74 -0.93 -35.92 -25.23
CA THR A 74 -0.15 -34.68 -25.27
C THR A 74 -0.98 -33.51 -24.73
N ALA A 75 -2.21 -33.33 -25.20
CA ALA A 75 -3.10 -32.28 -24.74
C ALA A 75 -3.41 -32.42 -23.24
N ARG A 76 -3.69 -33.64 -22.76
CA ARG A 76 -3.90 -33.90 -21.32
C ARG A 76 -2.66 -33.52 -20.49
N HIS A 77 -1.47 -33.93 -20.94
CA HIS A 77 -0.24 -33.58 -20.24
C HIS A 77 -0.03 -32.07 -20.18
N ASN A 78 -0.18 -31.39 -21.31
CA ASN A 78 -0.02 -29.95 -21.43
C ASN A 78 -1.00 -29.20 -20.52
N ILE A 79 -2.27 -29.60 -20.50
CA ILE A 79 -3.29 -28.98 -19.63
C ILE A 79 -2.88 -29.10 -18.17
N ILE A 80 -2.44 -30.27 -17.71
CA ILE A 80 -2.04 -30.48 -16.32
C ILE A 80 -0.82 -29.60 -15.97
N CYS A 81 0.18 -29.55 -16.84
CA CYS A 81 1.37 -28.71 -16.65
C CYS A 81 0.99 -27.22 -16.59
N LEU A 82 0.21 -26.74 -17.56
CA LEU A 82 -0.24 -25.35 -17.63
C LEU A 82 -1.13 -24.96 -16.44
N GLN A 83 -1.98 -25.87 -15.95
CA GLN A 83 -2.79 -25.64 -14.76
C GLN A 83 -1.93 -25.51 -13.49
N ASN A 84 -0.85 -26.28 -13.39
CA ASN A 84 0.10 -26.15 -12.27
C ASN A 84 0.87 -24.83 -12.36
N ASP A 85 1.30 -24.44 -13.56
CA ASP A 85 1.97 -23.16 -13.80
C ASP A 85 1.05 -21.98 -13.50
N HIS A 86 -0.22 -22.06 -13.91
CA HIS A 86 -1.24 -21.06 -13.58
C HIS A 86 -1.42 -20.91 -12.07
N LYS A 87 -1.51 -22.02 -11.33
CA LYS A 87 -1.58 -22.00 -9.86
C LYS A 87 -0.33 -21.38 -9.24
N ALA A 88 0.86 -21.69 -9.76
CA ALA A 88 2.11 -21.12 -9.27
C ALA A 88 2.16 -19.60 -9.54
N LEU A 89 1.75 -19.17 -10.73
CA LEU A 89 1.70 -17.77 -11.12
C LEU A 89 0.70 -16.99 -10.25
N MET A 90 -0.48 -17.54 -9.98
CA MET A 90 -1.47 -16.90 -9.10
C MET A 90 -0.92 -16.65 -7.68
N LYS A 91 -0.11 -17.57 -7.14
CA LYS A 91 0.59 -17.36 -5.87
C LYS A 91 1.61 -16.23 -5.94
N GLN A 92 2.37 -16.14 -7.04
CA GLN A 92 3.33 -15.05 -7.24
C GLN A 92 2.64 -13.69 -7.31
N VAL A 93 1.47 -13.60 -7.97
CA VAL A 93 0.67 -12.38 -8.02
C VAL A 93 0.19 -11.98 -6.62
N GLU A 94 -0.32 -12.93 -5.84
CA GLU A 94 -0.75 -12.72 -4.47
C GLU A 94 0.41 -12.20 -3.59
N GLU A 95 1.57 -12.84 -3.66
CA GLU A 95 2.78 -12.43 -2.93
C GLU A 95 3.26 -11.03 -3.32
N ALA A 96 3.33 -10.73 -4.62
CA ALA A 96 3.75 -9.43 -5.12
C ALA A 96 2.81 -8.30 -4.63
N LEU A 97 1.50 -8.56 -4.63
CA LEU A 97 0.51 -7.59 -4.15
C LEU A 97 0.60 -7.39 -2.63
N HIS A 98 0.81 -8.47 -1.87
CA HIS A 98 1.04 -8.37 -0.42
C HIS A 98 2.30 -7.57 -0.09
N GLN A 99 3.39 -7.79 -0.81
CA GLN A 99 4.63 -7.04 -0.61
C GLN A 99 4.46 -5.55 -0.91
N LEU A 100 3.72 -5.21 -1.97
CA LEU A 100 3.41 -3.83 -2.32
C LEU A 100 2.62 -3.13 -1.20
N HIS A 101 1.56 -3.77 -0.71
CA HIS A 101 0.72 -3.22 0.35
C HIS A 101 1.44 -3.16 1.71
N ALA A 102 2.28 -4.13 2.03
CA ALA A 102 3.09 -4.13 3.25
C ALA A 102 4.05 -2.93 3.27
N ARG A 103 4.72 -2.66 2.14
CA ARG A 103 5.61 -1.50 1.97
C ARG A 103 4.87 -0.18 2.10
N ASP A 104 3.69 -0.07 1.49
CA ASP A 104 2.85 1.13 1.58
C ASP A 104 2.42 1.42 3.03
N LYS A 105 2.02 0.38 3.76
CA LYS A 105 1.60 0.50 5.16
C LYS A 105 2.76 0.90 6.07
N GLU A 106 3.95 0.35 5.87
CA GLU A 106 5.13 0.71 6.65
C GLU A 106 5.53 2.18 6.40
N LYS A 107 5.55 2.61 5.14
CA LYS A 107 5.83 4.00 4.80
C LYS A 107 4.80 4.95 5.41
N GLN A 108 3.51 4.64 5.29
CA GLN A 108 2.46 5.46 5.90
C GLN A 108 2.62 5.56 7.42
N ALA A 109 3.03 4.48 8.09
CA ALA A 109 3.28 4.49 9.53
C ALA A 109 4.48 5.38 9.90
N ARG A 110 5.56 5.36 9.11
CA ARG A 110 6.74 6.23 9.30
C ARG A 110 6.37 7.70 9.10
N ASP A 111 5.71 8.02 7.99
CA ASP A 111 5.26 9.39 7.69
C ASP A 111 4.34 9.94 8.81
N MET A 112 3.45 9.10 9.37
CA MET A 112 2.60 9.48 10.51
C MET A 112 3.38 9.68 11.82
N ALA A 113 4.42 8.87 12.07
CA ALA A 113 5.26 9.00 13.26
C ALA A 113 6.08 10.29 13.21
N GLU A 114 6.69 10.59 12.06
CA GLU A 114 7.45 11.82 11.81
C GLU A 114 6.54 13.05 11.96
N ALA A 115 5.35 13.05 11.33
CA ALA A 115 4.39 14.15 11.48
C ALA A 115 3.95 14.37 12.94
N ARG A 116 3.84 13.30 13.72
CA ARG A 116 3.49 13.37 15.15
C ARG A 116 4.65 13.95 15.98
N GLU A 117 5.88 13.55 15.67
CA GLU A 117 7.08 14.07 16.31
C GLU A 117 7.27 15.56 16.01
N GLU A 118 7.13 15.97 14.74
CA GLU A 118 7.16 17.38 14.34
C GLU A 118 6.09 18.21 15.06
N ALA A 119 4.86 17.69 15.18
CA ALA A 119 3.79 18.34 15.91
C ALA A 119 4.10 18.50 17.42
N MET A 120 4.75 17.50 18.03
CA MET A 120 5.17 17.54 19.43
C MET A 120 6.33 18.52 19.65
N ASN A 121 7.33 18.52 18.76
CA ASN A 121 8.46 19.43 18.81
C ASN A 121 8.03 20.89 18.62
N ARG A 122 7.04 21.14 17.74
CA ARG A 122 6.45 22.47 17.55
C ARG A 122 5.70 22.96 18.79
N ARG A 123 5.07 22.06 19.56
CA ARG A 123 4.45 22.40 20.86
C ARG A 123 5.49 22.73 21.92
N LEU A 124 6.58 21.95 22.01
CA LEU A 124 7.68 22.17 22.95
C LEU A 124 8.44 23.48 22.65
N ALA A 125 8.68 23.80 21.38
CA ALA A 125 9.28 25.08 20.97
C ALA A 125 8.39 26.31 21.25
N SER A 126 7.08 26.11 21.42
CA SER A 126 6.13 27.16 21.84
C SER A 126 5.96 27.27 23.36
N ASP A 127 6.64 26.43 24.15
CA ASP A 127 6.51 26.37 25.62
C ASP A 127 7.53 27.28 26.34
N SER A 128 7.81 28.46 25.77
CA SER A 128 8.05 29.59 26.66
C SER A 128 6.73 29.83 27.38
N PRO A 129 6.67 29.90 28.72
CA PRO A 129 5.40 29.98 29.44
C PRO A 129 4.64 31.16 28.85
N ALA A 130 3.61 30.85 28.06
CA ALA A 130 2.85 31.85 27.34
C ALA A 130 2.03 32.57 28.41
N LEU A 131 2.63 33.60 29.01
CA LEU A 131 1.94 34.54 29.86
C LEU A 131 0.68 34.94 29.10
N PRO A 132 -0.52 34.79 29.69
CA PRO A 132 -1.76 35.06 28.99
C PRO A 132 -1.65 36.45 28.37
N LYS A 133 -1.80 36.51 27.04
CA LYS A 133 -1.69 37.76 26.29
C LYS A 133 -2.64 38.76 26.94
N ALA A 134 -2.10 39.85 27.48
CA ALA A 134 -2.90 40.89 28.11
C ALA A 134 -4.00 41.34 27.13
N PHE A 135 -5.26 41.17 27.51
CA PHE A 135 -6.41 41.39 26.63
C PHE A 135 -6.86 42.86 26.61
N ALA A 136 -6.41 43.66 27.59
CA ALA A 136 -6.75 45.07 27.69
C ALA A 136 -5.63 45.85 28.37
N ARG A 137 -5.44 47.09 27.93
CA ARG A 137 -4.61 48.10 28.60
C ARG A 137 -5.56 49.15 29.16
N VAL A 138 -5.43 49.47 30.44
CA VAL A 138 -6.17 50.56 31.07
C VAL A 138 -5.44 51.85 30.75
N ASN A 139 -6.14 52.83 30.16
CA ASN A 139 -5.53 54.09 29.73
C ASN A 139 -5.64 55.20 30.78
N SER A 140 -6.66 55.16 31.65
CA SER A 140 -6.84 56.13 32.73
C SER A 140 -7.77 55.60 33.82
N ILE A 141 -7.60 56.10 35.05
CA ILE A 141 -8.47 55.82 36.21
C ILE A 141 -8.89 57.17 36.79
N SER A 142 -10.19 57.33 37.09
CA SER A 142 -10.72 58.54 37.73
C SER A 142 -10.42 58.55 39.24
N PRO A 143 -9.99 59.67 39.82
CA PRO A 143 -9.70 59.76 41.25
C PRO A 143 -10.96 59.51 42.09
N GLY A 144 -10.85 58.64 43.10
CA GLY A 144 -11.96 58.25 43.99
C GLY A 144 -12.84 57.11 43.48
N SER A 145 -12.50 56.48 42.35
CA SER A 145 -13.24 55.30 41.87
C SER A 145 -12.84 54.01 42.59
N PRO A 146 -13.68 52.96 42.59
CA PRO A 146 -13.36 51.65 43.15
C PRO A 146 -12.06 51.05 42.59
N ALA A 147 -11.73 51.35 41.33
CA ALA A 147 -10.50 50.88 40.69
C ALA A 147 -9.24 51.59 41.21
N SER A 148 -9.36 52.82 41.72
CA SER A 148 -8.27 53.57 42.35
C SER A 148 -7.92 53.02 43.73
N ILE A 149 -8.91 52.48 44.46
CA ILE A 149 -8.74 51.95 45.81
C ILE A 149 -8.16 50.52 45.75
N ALA A 150 -8.43 49.79 44.67
CA ALA A 150 -7.97 48.42 44.44
C ALA A 150 -6.46 48.28 44.05
N VAL A 151 -5.64 49.32 44.23
CA VAL A 151 -4.18 49.33 43.97
C VAL A 151 -3.81 48.91 42.53
N ILE A 152 -4.62 49.32 41.55
CA ILE A 152 -4.25 49.19 40.13
C ILE A 152 -3.32 50.36 39.78
N LEU A 153 -2.01 50.16 39.95
CA LEU A 153 -0.99 51.15 39.62
C LEU A 153 -0.81 51.23 38.09
N LEU A 154 -1.23 52.34 37.50
CA LEU A 154 -0.86 52.71 36.13
C LEU A 154 0.58 53.24 36.13
N THR A 155 1.57 52.38 35.90
CA THR A 155 2.96 52.80 35.69
C THR A 155 3.34 52.79 34.21
N PRO A 156 3.84 53.91 33.66
CA PRO A 156 4.69 53.88 32.47
C PRO A 156 6.03 54.63 32.68
N PRO A 157 7.07 54.34 31.89
CA PRO A 157 7.64 53.05 31.53
C PRO A 157 9.05 52.87 32.14
N ASN A 158 9.57 51.65 32.16
CA ASN A 158 10.86 51.21 32.74
C ASN A 158 10.93 51.18 34.27
N LEU A 159 10.65 50.00 34.83
CA LEU A 159 11.71 49.24 35.51
C LEU A 159 11.27 47.79 35.65
N LEU A 160 12.21 46.88 35.36
CA LEU A 160 12.25 45.55 35.94
C LEU A 160 11.93 45.66 37.44
N LEU A 161 10.90 44.98 37.91
CA LEU A 161 10.90 44.52 39.28
C LEU A 161 10.58 43.04 39.31
N ALA A 162 11.65 42.30 39.54
CA ALA A 162 11.62 40.94 40.01
C ALA A 162 11.15 40.89 41.47
N VAL A 163 10.72 39.68 41.83
CA VAL A 163 10.71 39.05 43.18
C VAL A 163 9.42 39.24 44.00
N PRO A 164 9.01 38.25 44.82
CA PRO A 164 9.41 36.82 44.91
C PRO A 164 8.38 35.84 44.33
#